data_AF-A0A317K4J1-F1
#
_entry.id   AF-A0A317K4J1-F1
#
_cell.length_a   1.000
_cell.length_b   1.000
_cell.length_c   1.000
_cell.angle_alpha   90.00
_cell.angle_beta   90.00
_cell.angle_gamma   90.00
#
_symmetry.space_group_name_H-M   'P 1'
#
loop_
_entity.id
_entity.type
_entity.pdbx_description
1 polymer ?
#
loop_
_entity_poly.entity_id
_entity_poly.type
_entity_poly.pdbx_seq_one_letter_code
_entity_poly.pdbx_strand_id
1 'polypeptide(L)'
;MGLDKEIAAQLAEARLAEWRRTGYDEWREMLDNKECRLVVGEDGKRYTVVSYAIDDGEGRIRLSVAVDDGGLSALVPLVRDELMSPDGTFVT
;
A
#
# COMPACT_ATOMS: atom_id res chain seq x y z
N MET A 1 17.15 12.75 -9.42
CA MET A 1 17.01 12.42 -7.99
C MET A 1 16.19 11.13 -7.92
N GLY A 2 16.52 10.20 -7.04
CA GLY A 2 15.82 8.92 -6.96
C GLY A 2 14.97 8.82 -5.69
N LEU A 3 14.16 7.77 -5.66
CA LEU A 3 13.30 7.42 -4.53
C LEU A 3 14.10 7.35 -3.24
N ASP A 4 13.71 8.14 -2.25
CA ASP A 4 14.17 7.91 -0.88
C ASP A 4 13.43 6.70 -0.32
N LYS A 5 14.15 5.60 -0.10
CA LYS A 5 13.56 4.33 0.31
C LYS A 5 13.06 4.35 1.76
N GLU A 6 13.65 5.16 2.62
CA GLU A 6 13.22 5.25 4.03
C GLU A 6 11.90 6.00 4.12
N ILE A 7 11.82 7.17 3.47
CA ILE A 7 10.57 7.94 3.39
C ILE A 7 9.49 7.14 2.68
N ALA A 8 9.80 6.51 1.53
CA ALA A 8 8.84 5.68 0.81
C ALA A 8 8.33 4.51 1.65
N ALA A 9 9.19 3.85 2.43
CA ALA A 9 8.79 2.79 3.35
C ALA A 9 7.86 3.34 4.45
N GLN A 10 8.20 4.47 5.07
CA GLN A 10 7.36 5.09 6.09
C GLN A 10 5.98 5.48 5.55
N LEU A 11 5.91 6.01 4.33
CA LEU A 11 4.64 6.33 3.65
C LEU A 11 3.81 5.07 3.39
N ALA A 12 4.44 3.99 2.94
CA ALA A 12 3.76 2.72 2.70
C ALA A 12 3.21 2.09 3.99
N GLU A 13 4.02 2.05 5.05
CA GLU A 13 3.64 1.53 6.37
C GLU A 13 2.53 2.38 7.02
N ALA A 14 2.62 3.71 6.93
CA ALA A 14 1.58 4.60 7.42
C ALA A 14 0.24 4.34 6.72
N ARG A 15 0.27 4.12 5.41
CA ARG A 15 -0.94 3.82 4.64
C ARG A 15 -1.50 2.43 4.98
N LEU A 16 -0.66 1.41 5.16
CA LEU A 16 -1.11 0.10 5.66
C LEU A 16 -1.73 0.24 7.06
N ALA A 17 -1.12 1.02 7.95
CA ALA A 17 -1.66 1.24 9.29
C ALA A 17 -3.03 1.93 9.31
N GLU A 18 -3.36 2.75 8.30
CA GLU A 18 -4.71 3.28 8.11
C GLU A 18 -5.70 2.16 7.73
N TRP A 19 -5.32 1.30 6.79
CA TRP A 19 -6.14 0.17 6.35
C TRP A 19 -6.28 -0.92 7.41
N ARG A 20 -5.30 -1.11 8.30
CA ARG A 20 -5.43 -2.01 9.46
C ARG A 20 -6.61 -1.67 10.36
N ARG A 21 -7.09 -0.42 10.31
CA ARG A 21 -8.23 0.05 11.11
C ARG A 21 -9.57 -0.20 10.42
N THR A 22 -9.57 -0.69 9.17
CA THR A 22 -10.77 -1.10 8.46
C THR A 22 -10.97 -2.61 8.57
N GLY A 23 -12.16 -3.10 8.21
CA GLY A 23 -12.47 -4.52 8.24
C GLY A 23 -12.15 -5.25 6.93
N TYR A 24 -12.40 -6.56 6.95
CA TYR A 24 -12.23 -7.45 5.80
C TYR A 24 -13.12 -7.07 4.62
N ASP A 25 -14.35 -6.61 4.88
CA ASP A 25 -15.28 -6.20 3.82
C ASP A 25 -14.75 -5.00 3.05
N GLU A 26 -14.17 -4.00 3.72
CA GLU A 26 -13.54 -2.86 3.06
C GLU A 26 -12.30 -3.26 2.25
N TRP A 27 -11.52 -4.23 2.73
CA TRP A 27 -10.39 -4.79 1.96
C TRP A 27 -10.88 -5.55 0.72
N ARG A 28 -12.03 -6.23 0.82
CA ARG A 28 -12.65 -6.96 -0.29
C ARG A 28 -13.16 -6.03 -1.37
N GLU A 29 -13.76 -4.91 -0.99
CA GLU A 29 -14.19 -3.88 -1.95
C GLU A 29 -13.01 -3.30 -2.75
N MET A 30 -11.80 -3.32 -2.19
CA MET A 30 -10.58 -2.90 -2.88
C MET A 30 -10.05 -3.88 -3.91
N LEU A 31 -10.57 -5.11 -4.02
CA LEU A 31 -10.12 -6.07 -5.05
C LEU A 31 -10.38 -5.56 -6.46
N ASP A 32 -11.47 -4.82 -6.63
CA ASP A 32 -11.88 -4.23 -7.91
C ASP A 32 -11.49 -2.74 -8.01
N ASN A 33 -10.74 -2.22 -7.05
CA ASN A 33 -10.44 -0.80 -6.95
C ASN A 33 -8.96 -0.52 -6.63
N LYS A 34 -8.55 0.73 -6.81
CA LYS A 34 -7.27 1.23 -6.33
C LYS A 34 -7.43 2.67 -5.90
N GLU A 35 -6.68 3.04 -4.89
CA GLU A 35 -6.58 4.42 -4.46
C GLU A 35 -5.19 4.96 -4.80
N CYS A 36 -5.15 6.16 -5.35
CA CYS A 36 -3.91 6.86 -5.64
C CYS A 36 -3.88 8.19 -4.90
N ARG A 37 -2.80 8.45 -4.16
CA ARG A 37 -2.56 9.69 -3.43
C ARG A 37 -1.21 10.27 -3.83
N LEU A 38 -1.16 11.59 -3.96
CA LEU A 38 0.10 12.34 -4.04
C LEU A 38 0.42 12.90 -2.66
N VAL A 39 1.58 12.52 -2.11
CA VAL A 39 2.01 12.90 -0.77
C VAL A 39 3.34 13.64 -0.87
N VAL A 40 3.52 14.70 -0.08
CA VAL A 40 4.81 15.38 0.06
C VAL A 40 5.55 14.75 1.24
N GLY A 41 6.71 14.16 0.99
CA GLY A 41 7.57 13.60 2.02
C GLY A 41 8.28 14.68 2.84
N GLU A 42 8.89 14.29 3.96
CA GLU A 42 9.63 15.21 4.84
C GLU A 42 10.87 15.80 4.16
N ASP A 43 11.38 15.16 3.11
CA ASP A 43 12.42 15.69 2.22
C ASP A 43 11.92 16.75 1.21
N GLY A 44 10.62 17.10 1.27
CA GLY A 44 9.98 18.05 0.39
C GLY A 44 9.67 17.52 -1.02
N LYS A 45 9.96 16.24 -1.32
CA LYS A 45 9.64 15.64 -2.61
C LYS A 45 8.20 15.11 -2.64
N ARG A 46 7.64 15.00 -3.84
CA ARG A 46 6.34 14.36 -4.07
C ARG A 46 6.53 12.87 -4.33
N TYR A 47 5.69 12.08 -3.69
CA TYR A 47 5.59 10.64 -3.84
C TYR A 47 4.19 10.27 -4.30
N THR A 48 4.10 9.32 -5.23
CA THR A 48 2.85 8.64 -5.56
C THR A 48 2.69 7.47 -4.62
N VAL A 49 1.56 7.38 -3.92
CA VAL A 49 1.22 6.27 -3.02
C VAL A 49 -0.04 5.61 -3.57
N VAL A 50 0.08 4.35 -3.99
CA VAL A 50 -1.03 3.57 -4.57
C VAL A 50 -1.37 2.42 -3.66
N SER A 51 -2.62 2.34 -3.20
CA SER A 51 -3.17 1.23 -2.42
C SER A 51 -4.10 0.38 -3.30
N TYR A 52 -3.92 -0.93 -3.28
CA TYR A 52 -4.76 -1.88 -4.02
C TYR A 52 -4.77 -3.23 -3.31
N ALA A 53 -5.84 -3.99 -3.51
CA ALA A 53 -5.95 -5.33 -2.95
C ALA A 53 -5.81 -6.41 -4.04
N ILE A 54 -5.35 -7.58 -3.64
CA ILE A 54 -5.21 -8.77 -4.48
C ILE A 54 -5.85 -9.95 -3.73
N ASP A 55 -6.56 -10.81 -4.46
CA ASP A 55 -7.01 -12.11 -3.94
C ASP A 55 -5.79 -13.03 -3.81
N ASP A 56 -5.47 -13.41 -2.57
CA ASP A 56 -4.32 -14.24 -2.23
C ASP A 56 -4.71 -15.73 -2.07
N GLY A 57 -5.92 -16.08 -2.51
CA GLY A 57 -6.49 -17.42 -2.43
C GLY A 57 -7.05 -17.75 -1.05
N GLU A 58 -7.89 -18.80 -0.99
CA GLU A 58 -8.55 -19.26 0.25
C GLU A 58 -9.37 -18.15 0.96
N GLY A 59 -9.82 -17.15 0.20
CA GLY A 59 -10.51 -15.98 0.72
C GLY A 59 -9.59 -14.99 1.45
N ARG A 60 -8.28 -15.17 1.45
CA ARG A 60 -7.37 -14.17 1.98
C ARG A 60 -7.23 -13.00 1.02
N ILE A 61 -7.07 -11.81 1.57
CA ILE A 61 -6.87 -10.58 0.80
C ILE A 61 -5.52 -10.00 1.18
N ARG A 62 -4.67 -9.80 0.17
CA ARG A 62 -3.42 -9.06 0.32
C ARG A 62 -3.66 -7.62 -0.08
N LEU A 63 -3.54 -6.71 0.88
CA LEU A 63 -3.50 -5.29 0.58
C LEU A 63 -2.04 -4.88 0.35
N SER A 64 -1.78 -4.25 -0.79
CA SER A 64 -0.46 -3.73 -1.15
C SER A 64 -0.49 -2.22 -1.27
N VAL A 65 0.57 -1.59 -0.80
CA VAL A 65 0.85 -0.17 -0.96
C VAL A 65 2.17 -0.02 -1.72
N ALA A 66 2.09 0.54 -2.92
CA ALA A 66 3.22 0.87 -3.77
C ALA A 66 3.55 2.37 -3.68
N VAL A 67 4.84 2.70 -3.57
CA VAL A 67 5.32 4.08 -3.48
C VAL A 67 6.45 4.34 -4.48
N ASP A 68 6.29 5.40 -5.27
CA ASP A 68 7.28 5.90 -6.23
C ASP A 68 7.43 7.43 -6.17
N ASP A 69 8.46 7.96 -6.82
CA ASP A 69 8.75 9.40 -6.94
C ASP A 69 8.43 9.96 -8.34
N GLY A 70 7.70 9.21 -9.17
CA GLY A 70 7.41 9.54 -10.57
C GLY A 70 8.61 9.42 -11.52
N GLY A 71 9.80 9.06 -11.02
CA GLY A 71 11.00 8.82 -11.81
C GLY A 71 11.11 7.36 -12.26
N LEU A 72 12.34 6.83 -12.30
CA LEU A 72 12.58 5.41 -12.64
C LEU A 72 11.93 4.44 -11.64
N SER A 73 11.65 4.90 -10.42
CA SER A 73 10.98 4.09 -9.40
C SER A 73 9.53 3.77 -9.78
N ALA A 74 8.89 4.49 -10.72
CA ALA A 74 7.57 4.13 -11.22
C ALA A 74 7.54 2.77 -11.96
N LEU A 75 8.69 2.26 -12.42
CA LEU A 75 8.79 0.92 -13.03
C LEU A 75 8.97 -0.18 -11.99
N VAL A 76 9.59 0.13 -10.85
CA VAL A 76 9.85 -0.79 -9.74
C VAL A 76 9.65 -0.02 -8.43
N PRO A 77 8.39 0.22 -8.02
CA PRO A 77 8.09 0.99 -6.83
C PRO A 77 8.54 0.23 -5.58
N LEU A 78 8.70 0.96 -4.47
CA LEU A 78 8.78 0.30 -3.17
C LEU A 78 7.39 -0.21 -2.81
N VAL A 79 7.29 -1.50 -2.47
CA VAL A 79 6.01 -2.12 -2.08
C VAL A 79 6.10 -2.61 -0.63
N ARG A 80 5.04 -2.36 0.12
CA ARG A 80 4.73 -3.03 1.38
C ARG A 80 3.33 -3.60 1.29
N ASP A 81 3.11 -4.70 1.96
CA ASP A 81 1.87 -5.43 1.88
C ASP A 81 1.56 -6.14 3.18
N GLU A 82 0.30 -6.48 3.34
CA GLU A 82 -0.21 -7.18 4.50
C GLU A 82 -1.37 -8.08 4.06
N LEU A 83 -1.52 -9.20 4.76
CA LEU A 83 -2.44 -10.27 4.41
C LEU A 83 -3.50 -10.43 5.51
N MET A 84 -4.77 -10.40 5.14
CA MET A 84 -5.90 -10.58 6.05
C MET A 84 -6.69 -11.83 5.67
N SER A 85 -6.99 -12.66 6.66
CA SER A 85 -7.88 -13.82 6.54
C SER A 85 -9.36 -13.41 6.58
N PRO A 86 -10.29 -14.24 6.07
CA PRO A 86 -11.74 -13.98 6.14
C PRO A 86 -12.30 -13.72 7.54
N ASP A 87 -11.62 -14.20 8.58
CA ASP A 87 -12.00 -13.99 9.98
C ASP A 87 -11.49 -12.65 10.56
N GLY A 88 -10.84 -11.82 9.73
CA GLY A 88 -10.27 -10.53 10.12
C GLY A 88 -8.88 -10.60 10.76
N THR A 89 -8.28 -11.79 10.85
CA THR A 89 -6.94 -11.95 11.43
C THR A 89 -5.86 -11.60 10.41
N PHE A 90 -4.86 -10.84 10.83
CA PHE A 90 -3.67 -10.56 10.02
C PHE A 90 -2.70 -11.74 10.05
N VAL A 91 -2.20 -12.13 8.88
CA VAL A 91 -1.18 -13.19 8.73
C VAL A 91 0.20 -12.54 8.74
N THR A 92 1.07 -13.01 9.62
CA THR A 92 2.46 -12.54 9.77
C THR A 92 3.44 -13.43 9.01
#